data_AF-A0A7W9FPS2-F1
#
_entry.id   AF-A0A7W9FPS2-F1
#
_cell.length_a   1.000
_cell.length_b   1.000
_cell.length_c   1.000
_cell.angle_alpha   90.00
_cell.angle_beta   90.00
_cell.angle_gamma   90.00
#
_symmetry.space_group_name_H-M   'P 1'
#
loop_
_entity.id
_entity.type
_entity.pdbx_description
1 polymer ?
#
loop_
_entity_poly.entity_id
_entity_poly.type
_entity_poly.pdbx_seq_one_letter_code
_entity_poly.pdbx_strand_id
1 'polypeptide(L)'
;MSERAGRDLSLEAQRIGDFWARIRTIEAAGDIDGSIRLLLGECDLTEQTDERMQWGVAPAPYWRLAILYRRRKQFADELAILERYDRQRKAPGSMPARLADRLQKVRTRNARLAP
;
A
#
# COMPACT_ATOMS: atom_id res chain seq x y z
N MET A 1 -21.16 9.80 25.42
CA MET A 1 -20.65 9.04 24.25
C MET A 1 -19.48 9.74 23.52
N SER A 2 -18.61 10.51 24.19
CA SER A 2 -17.64 11.39 23.47
C SER A 2 -16.15 11.10 23.73
N GLU A 3 -15.76 10.40 24.80
CA GLU A 3 -14.33 10.13 25.09
C GLU A 3 -13.74 8.85 24.50
N ARG A 4 -14.58 7.86 24.12
CA ARG A 4 -14.09 6.57 23.58
C ARG A 4 -13.64 6.70 22.12
N ALA A 5 -14.50 7.29 21.28
CA ALA A 5 -14.18 7.52 19.87
C ALA A 5 -12.94 8.40 19.66
N GLY A 6 -12.72 9.40 20.54
CA GLY A 6 -11.51 10.24 20.49
C GLY A 6 -10.23 9.48 20.81
N ARG A 7 -10.25 8.58 21.80
CA ARG A 7 -9.11 7.73 22.14
C ARG A 7 -8.78 6.73 21.03
N ASP A 8 -9.81 6.16 20.40
CA ASP A 8 -9.64 5.18 19.33
C ASP A 8 -8.95 5.80 18.10
N LEU A 9 -9.32 7.04 17.73
CA LEU A 9 -8.67 7.77 16.62
C LEU A 9 -7.20 8.10 16.91
N SER A 10 -6.86 8.45 18.15
CA SER A 10 -5.47 8.70 18.55
C SER A 10 -4.60 7.44 18.50
N LEU A 11 -5.16 6.29 18.91
CA LEU A 11 -4.46 5.01 18.87
C LEU A 11 -4.17 4.56 17.43
N GLU A 12 -5.13 4.70 16.51
CA GLU A 12 -4.91 4.37 15.10
C GLU A 12 -3.87 5.29 14.45
N ALA A 13 -3.91 6.60 14.74
CA ALA A 13 -2.90 7.52 14.24
C ALA A 13 -1.49 7.14 14.73
N GLN A 14 -1.36 6.75 16.00
CA GLN A 14 -0.10 6.27 16.58
C GLN A 14 0.36 4.97 15.90
N ARG A 15 -0.52 3.98 15.73
CA ARG A 15 -0.22 2.71 15.04
C ARG A 15 0.31 2.94 13.62
N ILE A 16 -0.33 3.83 12.87
CA ILE A 16 0.09 4.20 11.51
C ILE A 16 1.48 4.88 11.55
N GLY A 17 1.71 5.78 12.50
CA GLY A 17 3.01 6.41 12.70
C GLY A 17 4.12 5.40 12.98
N ASP A 18 3.88 4.49 13.92
CA ASP A 18 4.80 3.42 14.32
C ASP A 18 5.07 2.44 13.18
N PHE A 19 4.04 2.10 12.40
CA PHE A 19 4.17 1.28 11.19
C PHE A 19 5.16 1.90 10.20
N TRP A 20 4.98 3.18 9.85
CA TRP A 20 5.88 3.86 8.92
C TRP A 20 7.28 4.10 9.50
N ALA A 21 7.40 4.30 10.81
CA ALA A 21 8.69 4.35 11.48
C ALA A 21 9.44 3.01 11.34
N ARG A 22 8.75 1.90 11.59
CA ARG A 22 9.30 0.55 11.45
C ARG A 22 9.73 0.25 10.01
N ILE A 23 8.92 0.62 9.01
CA ILE A 23 9.31 0.51 7.59
C ILE A 23 10.61 1.26 7.32
N ARG A 24 10.75 2.50 7.79
CA ARG A 24 11.98 3.28 7.61
C ARG A 24 13.19 2.61 8.27
N THR A 25 13.04 2.09 9.48
CA THR A 25 14.13 1.38 10.19
C THR A 25 14.59 0.14 9.43
N ILE A 26 13.65 -0.69 8.96
CA ILE A 26 13.94 -1.91 8.20
C ILE A 26 14.64 -1.59 6.87
N GLU A 27 14.13 -0.60 6.14
CA GLU A 27 14.73 -0.18 4.87
C GLU A 27 16.11 0.46 5.04
N ALA A 28 16.34 1.21 6.12
CA ALA A 28 17.65 1.79 6.45
C ALA A 28 18.68 0.70 6.79
N ALA A 29 18.24 -0.43 7.34
CA ALA A 29 19.08 -1.61 7.58
C ALA A 29 19.32 -2.44 6.29
N GLY A 30 18.73 -2.05 5.16
CA GLY A 30 18.87 -2.76 3.88
C GLY A 30 17.96 -3.98 3.72
N ASP A 31 17.10 -4.27 4.70
CA ASP A 31 16.18 -5.42 4.66
C ASP A 31 14.92 -5.09 3.85
N ILE A 32 15.08 -4.99 2.53
CA ILE A 32 13.98 -4.69 1.62
C ILE A 32 12.92 -5.80 1.65
N ASP A 33 13.33 -7.06 1.83
CA ASP A 33 12.41 -8.20 1.91
C ASP A 33 11.53 -8.14 3.16
N GLY A 34 12.08 -7.73 4.31
CA GLY A 34 11.32 -7.44 5.52
C GLY A 34 10.32 -6.29 5.34
N SER A 35 10.71 -5.23 4.62
CA SER A 35 9.81 -4.11 4.30
C SER A 35 8.64 -4.57 3.43
N ILE A 36 8.91 -5.35 2.37
CA ILE A 36 7.88 -5.93 1.50
C ILE A 36 6.91 -6.80 2.30
N ARG A 37 7.42 -7.69 3.16
CA ARG A 37 6.59 -8.56 4.00
C ARG A 37 5.66 -7.78 4.91
N LEU A 38 6.18 -6.73 5.56
CA LEU A 38 5.40 -5.91 6.47
C LEU A 38 4.33 -5.09 5.73
N LEU A 39 4.65 -4.55 4.55
CA LEU A 39 3.70 -3.82 3.72
C LEU A 39 2.59 -4.72 3.16
N LEU A 40 2.92 -5.95 2.74
CA LEU A 40 1.91 -6.92 2.29
C LEU A 40 0.95 -7.27 3.43
N GLY A 41 1.45 -7.48 4.64
CA GLY A 41 0.60 -7.69 5.82
C GLY A 41 -0.34 -6.51 6.09
N GLU A 42 0.12 -5.26 5.91
CA GLU A 42 -0.76 -4.08 6.05
C GLU A 42 -1.81 -4.02 4.92
N CYS A 43 -1.48 -4.42 3.69
CA CYS A 43 -2.46 -4.58 2.62
C CYS A 43 -3.54 -5.59 3.04
N ASP A 44 -3.14 -6.77 3.51
CA ASP A 44 -4.08 -7.83 3.93
C ASP A 44 -4.99 -7.35 5.08
N LEU A 45 -4.43 -6.63 6.07
CA LEU A 45 -5.20 -6.09 7.21
C LEU A 45 -6.21 -5.01 6.78
N THR A 46 -5.80 -4.11 5.89
CA THR A 46 -6.67 -3.02 5.42
C THR A 46 -7.78 -3.53 4.52
N GLU A 47 -7.52 -4.53 3.68
CA GLU A 47 -8.54 -5.22 2.87
C GLU A 47 -9.58 -5.90 3.76
N GLN A 48 -9.16 -6.71 4.75
CA GLN A 48 -10.06 -7.35 5.71
C GLN A 48 -10.89 -6.34 6.51
N THR A 49 -10.31 -5.17 6.81
CA THR A 49 -11.04 -4.11 7.52
C THR A 49 -12.08 -3.46 6.62
N ASP A 50 -11.75 -3.18 5.36
CA ASP A 50 -12.71 -2.63 4.39
C ASP A 50 -13.87 -3.60 4.12
N GLU A 51 -13.61 -4.92 4.02
CA GLU A 51 -14.68 -5.92 3.89
C GLU A 51 -15.74 -5.78 4.98
N ARG A 52 -15.34 -5.44 6.22
CA ARG A 52 -16.24 -5.29 7.37
C ARG A 52 -16.82 -3.88 7.50
N MET A 53 -15.99 -2.86 7.31
CA MET A 53 -16.32 -1.46 7.64
C MET A 53 -16.74 -0.63 6.43
N GLN A 54 -16.38 -1.07 5.23
CA GLN A 54 -16.68 -0.44 3.95
C GLN A 54 -16.09 0.98 3.77
N TRP A 55 -14.95 1.26 4.40
CA TRP A 55 -14.29 2.58 4.40
C TRP A 55 -13.31 2.81 3.23
N GLY A 56 -12.95 1.75 2.53
CA GLY A 56 -11.91 1.73 1.50
C GLY A 56 -10.51 1.49 2.08
N VAL A 57 -9.64 0.92 1.26
CA VAL A 57 -8.26 0.59 1.64
C VAL A 57 -7.33 1.80 1.46
N ALA A 58 -6.33 1.89 2.33
CA ALA A 58 -5.33 2.96 2.26
C ALA A 58 -4.39 2.75 1.06
N PRO A 59 -4.11 3.79 0.24
CA PRO A 59 -3.26 3.65 -0.94
C PRO A 59 -1.75 3.55 -0.64
N ALA A 60 -1.31 4.03 0.53
CA ALA A 60 0.11 4.23 0.82
C ALA A 60 0.95 2.92 0.84
N PRO A 61 0.49 1.81 1.44
CA PRO A 61 1.21 0.54 1.39
C PRO A 61 1.42 0.02 -0.04
N TYR A 62 0.37 0.03 -0.87
CA TYR A 62 0.44 -0.38 -2.28
C TYR A 62 1.42 0.47 -3.08
N TRP A 63 1.38 1.79 -2.89
CA TRP A 63 2.32 2.70 -3.54
C TRP A 63 3.78 2.39 -3.16
N ARG A 64 4.06 2.15 -1.87
CA ARG A 64 5.41 1.83 -1.41
C ARG A 64 5.89 0.49 -1.97
N LEU A 65 5.07 -0.55 -1.94
CA LEU A 65 5.37 -1.85 -2.55
C LEU A 65 5.72 -1.69 -4.03
N ALA A 66 4.91 -0.93 -4.76
CA ALA A 66 5.10 -0.73 -6.19
C ALA A 66 6.41 0.03 -6.50
N ILE A 67 6.86 0.94 -5.61
CA ILE A 67 8.20 1.56 -5.69
C ILE A 67 9.31 0.53 -5.43
N LEU A 68 9.18 -0.29 -4.37
CA LEU A 68 10.19 -1.28 -4.00
C LEU A 68 10.39 -2.32 -5.11
N TYR A 69 9.31 -2.89 -5.64
CA TYR A 69 9.37 -3.83 -6.76
C TYR A 69 10.00 -3.21 -8.01
N ARG A 70 9.66 -1.95 -8.33
CA ARG A 70 10.28 -1.22 -9.45
C ARG A 70 11.79 -1.06 -9.26
N ARG A 71 12.25 -0.71 -8.05
CA ARG A 71 13.68 -0.56 -7.74
C ARG A 71 14.45 -1.87 -7.86
N ARG A 72 13.83 -3.01 -7.54
CA ARG A 72 14.40 -4.35 -7.71
C ARG A 72 14.22 -4.94 -9.11
N LYS A 73 13.66 -4.17 -10.06
CA LYS A 73 13.33 -4.63 -11.42
C LYS A 73 12.33 -5.81 -11.45
N GLN A 74 11.57 -6.00 -10.38
CA GLN A 74 10.50 -6.99 -10.27
C GLN A 74 9.22 -6.44 -10.93
N PHE A 75 9.22 -6.34 -12.25
CA PHE A 75 8.15 -5.65 -13.00
C PHE A 75 6.81 -6.39 -12.99
N ALA A 76 6.83 -7.71 -12.81
CA ALA A 76 5.62 -8.52 -12.64
C ALA A 76 4.95 -8.21 -11.29
N ASP A 77 5.73 -8.19 -10.21
CA ASP A 77 5.23 -7.89 -8.86
C ASP A 77 4.74 -6.44 -8.73
N GLU A 78 5.43 -5.51 -9.40
CA GLU A 78 5.00 -4.12 -9.52
C GLU A 78 3.61 -4.01 -10.18
N LEU A 79 3.36 -4.77 -11.25
CA LEU A 79 2.05 -4.79 -11.92
C LEU A 79 1.01 -5.45 -11.01
N ALA A 80 1.34 -6.61 -10.43
CA ALA A 80 0.42 -7.39 -9.61
C ALA A 80 -0.11 -6.59 -8.40
N ILE A 81 0.75 -5.85 -7.70
CA ILE A 81 0.31 -5.07 -6.54
C ILE A 81 -0.57 -3.87 -6.93
N LEU A 82 -0.30 -3.24 -8.08
CA LEU A 82 -1.12 -2.15 -8.59
C LEU A 82 -2.50 -2.66 -9.03
N GLU A 83 -2.56 -3.82 -9.69
CA GLU A 83 -3.82 -4.45 -10.06
C GLU A 83 -4.60 -4.95 -8.85
N ARG A 84 -3.92 -5.44 -7.82
CA ARG A 84 -4.55 -5.77 -6.53
C ARG A 84 -5.26 -4.54 -5.95
N TYR A 85 -4.57 -3.40 -5.85
CA TYR A 85 -5.18 -2.15 -5.36
C TYR A 85 -6.35 -1.67 -6.24
N ASP A 86 -6.22 -1.78 -7.57
CA ASP A 86 -7.24 -1.29 -8.50
C ASP A 86 -8.59 -2.00 -8.32
N ARG A 87 -8.58 -3.25 -7.85
CA ARG A 87 -9.80 -4.04 -7.54
C ARG A 87 -10.46 -3.65 -6.21
N GLN A 88 -9.77 -2.92 -5.32
CA GLN A 88 -10.30 -2.58 -4.00
C GLN A 88 -11.19 -1.33 -4.02
N ARG A 89 -12.08 -1.21 -3.02
CA ARG A 89 -12.67 0.09 -2.67
C ARG A 89 -11.56 1.00 -2.16
N LYS A 90 -11.53 2.23 -2.67
CA LYS A 90 -10.44 3.17 -2.42
C LYS A 90 -10.87 4.16 -1.34
N ALA A 91 -10.05 4.32 -0.30
CA ALA A 91 -10.23 5.41 0.65
C ALA A 91 -10.13 6.77 -0.08
N PRO A 92 -10.87 7.81 0.36
CA PRO A 92 -10.86 9.11 -0.28
C PRO A 92 -9.48 9.78 -0.23
N GLY A 93 -9.18 10.59 -1.24
CA GLY A 93 -7.93 11.34 -1.35
C GLY A 93 -7.42 11.44 -2.78
N SER A 94 -6.23 12.03 -2.96
CA SER A 94 -5.61 12.23 -4.28
C SER A 94 -4.74 11.05 -4.76
N MET A 95 -4.31 10.20 -3.83
CA MET A 95 -3.46 9.04 -4.12
C MET A 95 -4.09 7.95 -5.01
N PRO A 96 -5.41 7.65 -4.94
CA PRO A 96 -6.03 6.70 -5.85
C PRO A 96 -5.79 7.02 -7.32
N ALA A 97 -5.93 8.29 -7.72
CA ALA A 97 -5.68 8.72 -9.10
C ALA A 97 -4.22 8.52 -9.53
N ARG A 98 -3.26 8.76 -8.62
CA ARG A 98 -1.83 8.54 -8.89
C ARG A 98 -1.48 7.07 -9.09
N LEU A 99 -2.10 6.18 -8.30
CA LEU A 99 -1.92 4.73 -8.46
C LEU A 99 -2.54 4.22 -9.76
N ALA A 100 -3.70 4.75 -10.17
CA ALA A 100 -4.32 4.43 -11.45
C ALA A 100 -3.45 4.86 -12.64
N ASP A 101 -2.91 6.09 -12.63
CA ASP A 101 -1.96 6.57 -13.64
C ASP A 101 -0.70 5.68 -13.70
N ARG A 102 -0.17 5.28 -12.53
CA ARG A 102 0.98 4.37 -12.46
C ARG A 102 0.66 2.99 -13.05
N LEU A 103 -0.52 2.44 -12.77
CA LEU A 103 -0.97 1.17 -13.36
C LEU A 103 -1.02 1.25 -14.88
N GLN A 104 -1.59 2.32 -15.44
CA GLN A 104 -1.63 2.50 -16.88
C GLN A 104 -0.23 2.55 -17.50
N LYS A 105 0.69 3.31 -16.90
CA LYS A 105 2.09 3.39 -17.35
C LYS A 105 2.80 2.03 -17.29
N VAL A 106 2.58 1.27 -16.22
CA VAL A 106 3.17 -0.07 -16.03
C VAL A 106 2.61 -1.05 -17.07
N ARG A 107 1.30 -1.04 -17.35
CA ARG A 107 0.67 -1.87 -18.39
C ARG A 107 1.25 -1.57 -19.77
N THR A 108 1.32 -0.30 -20.16
CA THR A 108 1.92 0.10 -21.45
C THR A 108 3.38 -0.32 -21.56
N ARG A 109 4.16 -0.13 -20.49
CA ARG A 109 5.57 -0.53 -20.46
C ARG A 109 5.72 -2.05 -20.61
N ASN A 110 4.97 -2.85 -19.86
CA ASN A 110 5.10 -4.30 -19.89
C ASN A 110 4.60 -4.87 -21.23
N ALA A 111 3.57 -4.29 -21.86
CA ALA A 111 3.13 -4.69 -23.19
C ALA A 111 4.19 -4.48 -24.28
N ARG A 112 5.01 -3.41 -24.19
CA ARG A 112 6.15 -3.18 -25.10
C ARG A 112 7.31 -4.14 -24.90
N LEU A 113 7.36 -4.83 -23.76
CA LEU A 113 8.41 -5.77 -23.38
C LEU A 113 7.98 -7.23 -23.55
N ALA A 114 6.73 -7.48 -23.97
CA ALA A 114 6.28 -8.82 -24.32
C ALA A 114 6.99 -9.30 -25.61
N PRO A 115 7.55 -10.52 -25.63
CA PRO A 115 8.28 -11.07 -26.76
C PRO A 115 7.39 -11.36 -27.97
#